data_AF-A0A8D5ZJ23-F1
#
_entry.id   AF-A0A8D5ZJ23-F1
#
_cell.length_a   1.000
_cell.length_b   1.000
_cell.length_c   1.000
_cell.angle_alpha   90.00
_cell.angle_beta   90.00
_cell.angle_gamma   90.00
#
_symmetry.space_group_name_H-M   'P 1'
#
loop_
_entity.id
_entity.type
_entity.pdbx_description
1 polymer ?
#
loop_
_entity_poly.entity_id
_entity_poly.type
_entity_poly.pdbx_seq_one_letter_code
_entity_poly.pdbx_strand_id
1 'polypeptide(L)'
;MEKQYELLSKLTGVKIDLSELYAISNQGYSIYPALASTDRALSTTKNVFQLVRHGVVIRTSEGNYYYIGGKSNYWAGGRAFHAFKGSIEFTLSPSGSESSPLWKMIREAKSNIIVLRVKAIRLSKEWVGTTTPTSPSPVGIVVSYTPKFLARPDFETTVPGELVDFSGGKLTADGLLTAMRYTSRRPPFPYLVGIADNELLLPYPPSIELCQAFIKDPTLCKYVGLEKGFNEMLIGAPVFSARGLLGLVNSYINELEGNILQLSYVPFRYELTEEGVEEFAKGLGVDEVLHLSKKYV
;
A
#
# COMPACT_ATOMS: atom_id res chain seq x y z
N MET A 1 -5.00 0.38 -24.84
CA MET A 1 -3.77 -0.24 -24.30
C MET A 1 -2.52 0.27 -25.03
N GLU A 2 -2.30 -0.07 -26.31
CA GLU A 2 -1.06 0.25 -27.06
C GLU A 2 -0.69 1.73 -27.04
N LYS A 3 -1.62 2.65 -27.33
CA LYS A 3 -1.33 4.10 -27.37
C LYS A 3 -0.81 4.70 -26.05
N GLN A 4 -1.31 4.24 -24.90
CA GLN A 4 -0.84 4.74 -23.59
C GLN A 4 0.57 4.21 -23.26
N TYR A 5 0.86 2.96 -23.65
CA TYR A 5 2.16 2.36 -23.42
C TYR A 5 3.22 2.82 -24.42
N GLU A 6 2.86 3.07 -25.68
CA GLU A 6 3.72 3.76 -26.64
C GLU A 6 4.09 5.16 -26.15
N LEU A 7 3.14 5.89 -25.57
CA LEU A 7 3.39 7.20 -24.98
C LEU A 7 4.33 7.10 -23.78
N LEU A 8 4.09 6.16 -22.86
CA LEU A 8 5.03 5.87 -21.77
C LEU A 8 6.42 5.54 -22.31
N SER A 9 6.53 4.62 -23.26
CA SER A 9 7.82 4.27 -23.86
C SER A 9 8.52 5.46 -24.51
N LYS A 10 7.77 6.35 -25.15
CA LYS A 10 8.29 7.57 -25.76
C LYS A 10 8.79 8.58 -24.73
N LEU A 11 8.04 8.79 -23.65
CA LEU A 11 8.37 9.77 -22.61
C LEU A 11 9.50 9.31 -21.69
N THR A 12 9.62 8.00 -21.49
CA THR A 12 10.56 7.39 -20.54
C THR A 12 11.81 6.82 -21.19
N GLY A 13 11.77 6.60 -22.51
CA GLY A 13 12.77 5.79 -23.21
C GLY A 13 12.73 4.30 -22.84
N VAL A 14 11.82 3.88 -21.94
CA VAL A 14 11.68 2.49 -21.51
C VAL A 14 10.81 1.74 -22.49
N LYS A 15 11.37 0.76 -23.20
CA LYS A 15 10.58 -0.12 -24.06
C LYS A 15 9.74 -1.06 -23.18
N ILE A 16 8.43 -0.83 -23.15
CA ILE A 16 7.48 -1.67 -22.42
C ILE A 16 7.13 -2.84 -23.34
N ASP A 17 7.65 -4.02 -23.03
CA ASP A 17 7.22 -5.24 -23.70
C ASP A 17 5.95 -5.78 -23.03
N LEU A 18 4.83 -5.70 -23.74
CA LEU A 18 3.54 -6.21 -23.25
C LEU A 18 3.57 -7.74 -23.04
N SER A 19 4.54 -8.48 -23.57
CA SER A 19 4.71 -9.90 -23.28
C SER A 19 5.07 -10.16 -21.81
N GLU A 20 5.80 -9.25 -21.16
CA GLU A 20 6.12 -9.33 -19.73
C GLU A 20 4.85 -9.24 -18.87
N LEU A 21 3.83 -8.48 -19.30
CA LEU A 21 2.55 -8.40 -18.59
C LEU A 21 1.84 -9.76 -18.49
N TYR A 22 1.83 -10.51 -19.59
CA TYR A 22 1.19 -11.83 -19.63
C TYR A 22 1.97 -12.84 -18.79
N ALA A 23 3.29 -12.70 -18.69
CA ALA A 23 4.08 -13.48 -17.75
C ALA A 23 3.68 -13.20 -16.29
N ILE A 24 3.38 -11.94 -15.94
CA ILE A 24 2.91 -11.58 -14.59
C ILE A 24 1.53 -12.18 -14.30
N SER A 25 0.59 -12.10 -15.25
CA SER A 25 -0.78 -12.62 -15.06
C SER A 25 -0.81 -14.15 -14.91
N ASN A 26 0.14 -14.86 -15.52
CA ASN A 26 0.18 -16.33 -15.54
C ASN A 26 0.82 -16.96 -14.29
N GLN A 27 1.50 -16.17 -13.46
CA GLN A 27 2.16 -16.70 -12.25
C GLN A 27 1.20 -16.91 -11.06
N GLY A 28 -0.10 -16.70 -11.25
CA GLY A 28 -1.12 -17.06 -10.26
C GLY A 28 -0.99 -16.30 -8.95
N TYR A 29 -0.25 -15.19 -8.93
CA TYR A 29 -0.02 -14.48 -7.70
C TYR A 29 -1.32 -13.88 -7.17
N SER A 30 -1.76 -14.42 -6.04
CA SER A 30 -2.71 -13.78 -5.14
C SER A 30 -2.00 -12.62 -4.42
N ILE A 31 -1.64 -11.57 -5.17
CA ILE A 31 -0.98 -10.39 -4.60
C ILE A 31 -2.04 -9.47 -4.03
N TYR A 32 -2.25 -9.58 -2.73
CA TYR A 32 -3.08 -8.65 -1.98
C TYR A 32 -2.13 -7.66 -1.28
N PRO A 33 -2.16 -6.35 -1.58
CA PRO A 33 -1.51 -5.38 -0.73
C PRO A 33 -2.18 -5.44 0.65
N ALA A 34 -1.40 -5.16 1.68
CA ALA A 34 -1.95 -4.93 3.00
C ALA A 34 -2.59 -3.54 3.04
N LEU A 35 -3.75 -3.42 3.69
CA LEU A 35 -4.36 -2.15 4.06
C LEU A 35 -4.19 -1.94 5.55
N ALA A 36 -3.52 -0.86 5.96
CA ALA A 36 -3.24 -0.57 7.36
C ALA A 36 -3.90 0.72 7.83
N SER A 37 -4.42 0.69 9.06
CA SER A 37 -4.98 1.85 9.78
C SER A 37 -5.11 1.53 11.27
N THR A 38 -5.21 2.58 12.09
CA THR A 38 -5.54 2.51 13.51
C THR A 38 -7.04 2.64 13.77
N ASP A 39 -7.51 2.22 14.95
CA ASP A 39 -8.89 2.41 15.42
C ASP A 39 -9.21 3.85 15.87
N ARG A 40 -8.20 4.73 15.90
CA ARG A 40 -8.31 6.14 16.27
C ARG A 40 -7.61 7.05 15.28
N ALA A 41 -8.13 8.26 15.13
CA ALA A 41 -7.60 9.28 14.23
C ALA A 41 -7.39 10.62 14.96
N LEU A 42 -6.45 11.42 14.48
CA LEU A 42 -6.23 12.78 15.01
C LEU A 42 -7.42 13.65 14.64
N SER A 43 -7.79 14.60 15.50
CA SER A 43 -8.92 15.53 15.28
C SER A 43 -8.79 16.39 14.00
N THR A 44 -7.57 16.50 13.46
CA THR A 44 -7.28 17.21 12.21
C THR A 44 -7.63 16.40 10.95
N THR A 45 -7.99 15.12 11.08
CA THR A 45 -8.38 14.25 9.97
C THR A 45 -9.66 14.75 9.30
N LYS A 46 -9.67 14.79 7.97
CA LYS A 46 -10.75 15.32 7.13
C LYS A 46 -11.38 14.28 6.21
N ASN A 47 -10.64 13.23 5.86
CA ASN A 47 -11.13 12.16 4.99
C ASN A 47 -10.47 10.82 5.35
N VAL A 48 -11.09 9.70 4.95
CA VAL A 48 -10.56 8.36 5.23
C VAL A 48 -9.25 8.04 4.49
N PHE A 49 -8.99 8.69 3.35
CA PHE A 49 -7.76 8.50 2.56
C PHE A 49 -6.52 8.99 3.30
N GLN A 50 -6.68 9.86 4.29
CA GLN A 50 -5.62 10.25 5.22
C GLN A 50 -5.27 9.14 6.20
N LEU A 51 -6.15 8.18 6.48
CA LEU A 51 -5.94 7.11 7.45
C LEU A 51 -5.54 5.78 6.81
N VAL A 52 -6.06 5.48 5.62
CA VAL A 52 -5.75 4.21 4.95
C VAL A 52 -4.38 4.30 4.30
N ARG A 53 -3.51 3.33 4.59
CA ARG A 53 -2.23 3.16 3.91
C ARG A 53 -2.10 1.77 3.31
N HIS A 54 -1.49 1.70 2.14
CA HIS A 54 -1.12 0.43 1.54
C HIS A 54 0.22 -0.05 2.09
N GLY A 55 0.49 -1.33 1.93
CA GLY A 55 1.76 -1.94 2.22
C GLY A 55 1.82 -3.39 1.78
N VAL A 56 2.77 -4.10 2.35
CA VAL A 56 2.88 -5.56 2.33
C VAL A 56 3.08 -6.05 3.74
N VAL A 57 2.61 -7.28 3.97
CA VAL A 57 3.09 -8.06 5.10
C VAL A 57 3.99 -9.15 4.54
N ILE A 58 5.21 -9.25 5.08
CA ILE A 58 6.21 -10.24 4.72
C ILE A 58 6.46 -11.18 5.90
N ARG A 59 6.83 -12.43 5.61
CA ARG A 59 7.30 -13.39 6.60
C ARG A 59 8.78 -13.65 6.31
N THR A 60 9.63 -13.48 7.32
CA THR A 60 11.06 -13.78 7.17
C THR A 60 11.32 -15.29 7.27
N SER A 61 12.50 -15.72 6.87
CA SER A 61 12.98 -17.11 7.00
C SER A 61 12.92 -17.63 8.43
N GLU A 62 13.09 -16.74 9.41
CA GLU A 62 13.02 -17.03 10.85
C GLU A 62 11.57 -17.20 11.35
N GLY A 63 10.57 -17.04 10.48
CA GLY A 63 9.16 -17.26 10.78
C GLY A 63 8.43 -16.02 11.29
N ASN A 64 9.11 -14.88 11.27
CA ASN A 64 8.70 -13.63 11.85
C ASN A 64 7.97 -12.74 10.83
N TYR A 65 6.99 -11.95 11.27
CA TYR A 65 6.15 -11.17 10.36
C TYR A 65 6.33 -9.67 10.52
N TYR A 66 6.40 -8.97 9.39
CA TYR A 66 6.58 -7.51 9.33
C TYR A 66 5.59 -6.87 8.38
N TYR A 67 4.98 -5.78 8.81
CA TYR A 67 4.31 -4.84 7.92
C TYR A 67 5.32 -3.82 7.41
N ILE A 68 5.35 -3.63 6.10
CA ILE A 68 6.14 -2.62 5.42
C ILE A 68 5.18 -1.85 4.53
N GLY A 69 5.01 -0.55 4.78
CA GLY A 69 4.02 0.20 4.04
C GLY A 69 3.97 1.67 4.39
N GLY A 70 2.98 2.34 3.82
CA GLY A 70 2.82 3.78 3.92
C GLY A 70 2.56 4.22 5.34
N LYS A 71 3.08 5.39 5.69
CA LYS A 71 2.83 6.09 6.94
C LYS A 71 1.65 7.05 6.78
N SER A 72 0.79 7.14 7.80
CA SER A 72 -0.11 8.27 7.96
C SER A 72 0.31 9.17 9.12
N ASN A 73 0.28 10.48 8.88
CA ASN A 73 0.46 11.50 9.93
C ASN A 73 -0.80 11.68 10.79
N TYR A 74 -1.92 11.06 10.41
CA TYR A 74 -3.24 11.22 11.02
C TYR A 74 -3.59 10.08 11.97
N TRP A 75 -2.75 9.04 12.05
CA TRP A 75 -2.89 7.99 13.04
C TRP A 75 -2.68 8.54 14.45
N ALA A 76 -3.72 8.42 15.27
CA ALA A 76 -3.69 8.82 16.67
C ALA A 76 -3.40 7.65 17.61
N GLY A 77 -3.24 6.43 17.10
CA GLY A 77 -3.06 5.27 17.97
C GLY A 77 -4.26 4.96 18.86
N GLY A 78 -4.39 3.71 19.27
CA GLY A 78 -5.50 3.31 20.11
C GLY A 78 -5.36 1.89 20.60
N ARG A 79 -6.47 1.16 20.67
CA ARG A 79 -6.43 -0.22 21.17
C ARG A 79 -5.65 -1.12 20.23
N ALA A 80 -5.70 -0.82 18.93
CA ALA A 80 -5.04 -1.66 17.94
C ALA A 80 -4.68 -0.92 16.65
N PHE A 81 -3.57 -1.36 16.08
CA PHE A 81 -3.14 -1.05 14.73
C PHE A 81 -3.31 -2.32 13.90
N HIS A 82 -4.10 -2.26 12.83
CA HIS A 82 -4.38 -3.41 12.00
C HIS A 82 -3.81 -3.24 10.60
N ALA A 83 -3.33 -4.33 10.02
CA ALA A 83 -3.14 -4.50 8.59
C ALA A 83 -3.99 -5.68 8.08
N PHE A 84 -4.68 -5.49 6.95
CA PHE A 84 -5.52 -6.52 6.34
C PHE A 84 -4.97 -6.92 4.98
N LYS A 85 -4.68 -8.21 4.78
CA LYS A 85 -4.20 -8.77 3.50
C LYS A 85 -4.92 -10.07 3.18
N GLY A 86 -5.65 -10.12 2.07
CA GLY A 86 -6.22 -11.37 1.55
C GLY A 86 -7.13 -12.11 2.54
N SER A 87 -7.97 -11.38 3.30
CA SER A 87 -8.80 -11.90 4.41
C SER A 87 -8.08 -12.18 5.74
N ILE A 88 -6.76 -12.02 5.81
CA ILE A 88 -6.00 -12.17 7.05
C ILE A 88 -5.88 -10.80 7.73
N GLU A 89 -6.06 -10.81 9.05
CA GLU A 89 -5.85 -9.66 9.91
C GLU A 89 -4.54 -9.82 10.69
N PHE A 90 -3.69 -8.80 10.58
CA PHE A 90 -2.43 -8.66 11.29
C PHE A 90 -2.59 -7.53 12.30
N THR A 91 -2.40 -7.84 13.58
CA THR A 91 -2.28 -6.81 14.60
C THR A 91 -0.83 -6.37 14.65
N LEU A 92 -0.59 -5.10 14.39
CA LEU A 92 0.73 -4.47 14.40
C LEU A 92 1.04 -3.88 15.78
N SER A 93 2.32 -3.84 16.11
CA SER A 93 2.81 -2.99 17.20
C SER A 93 3.05 -1.58 16.64
N PRO A 94 2.57 -0.50 17.30
CA PRO A 94 2.08 -0.48 18.68
C PRO A 94 0.56 -0.44 18.86
N SER A 95 0.13 -0.85 20.05
CA SER A 95 -1.09 -0.39 20.72
C SER A 95 -0.71 0.66 21.78
N GLY A 96 -1.53 1.69 22.00
CA GLY A 96 -1.26 2.68 23.05
C GLY A 96 -1.93 4.02 22.81
N SER A 97 -1.78 4.93 23.78
CA SER A 97 -2.32 6.28 23.68
C SER A 97 -1.64 7.10 22.59
N GLU A 98 -2.35 8.09 22.04
CA GLU A 98 -1.87 9.06 21.04
C GLU A 98 -0.56 9.75 21.38
N SER A 99 -0.33 9.94 22.68
CA SER A 99 0.88 10.53 23.25
C SER A 99 2.06 9.56 23.37
N SER A 100 1.91 8.29 22.97
CA SER A 100 3.00 7.34 23.09
C SER A 100 4.20 7.75 22.23
N PRO A 101 5.45 7.54 22.70
CA PRO A 101 6.64 7.90 21.93
C PRO A 101 6.65 7.29 20.53
N LEU A 102 6.18 6.04 20.38
CA LEU A 102 6.18 5.36 19.09
C LEU A 102 5.19 5.99 18.10
N TRP A 103 4.01 6.44 18.53
CA TRP A 103 3.08 7.15 17.63
C TRP A 103 3.63 8.49 17.19
N LYS A 104 4.30 9.20 18.09
CA LYS A 104 5.02 10.43 17.75
C LYS A 104 6.12 10.16 16.72
N MET A 105 6.96 9.15 16.96
CA MET A 105 8.05 8.77 16.05
C MET A 105 7.56 8.29 14.69
N ILE A 106 6.45 7.53 14.64
CA ILE A 106 5.81 7.19 13.37
C ILE A 106 5.47 8.49 12.64
N ARG A 107 4.65 9.39 13.22
CA ARG A 107 4.22 10.63 12.54
C ARG A 107 5.39 11.51 12.10
N GLU A 108 6.44 11.62 12.92
CA GLU A 108 7.61 12.46 12.69
C GLU A 108 8.68 11.80 11.81
N ALA A 109 8.51 10.53 11.44
CA ALA A 109 9.46 9.83 10.57
C ALA A 109 9.61 10.58 9.23
N LYS A 110 10.88 10.74 8.80
CA LYS A 110 11.23 11.41 7.53
C LYS A 110 10.75 10.62 6.32
N SER A 111 10.82 9.30 6.39
CA SER A 111 10.31 8.40 5.36
C SER A 111 8.79 8.31 5.40
N ASN A 112 8.16 8.25 4.22
CA ASN A 112 6.74 7.95 4.09
C ASN A 112 6.44 6.45 4.16
N ILE A 113 7.48 5.61 4.23
CA ILE A 113 7.40 4.18 4.47
C ILE A 113 7.87 3.88 5.89
N ILE A 114 7.10 3.06 6.60
CA ILE A 114 7.46 2.53 7.92
C ILE A 114 7.57 1.01 7.89
N VAL A 115 8.33 0.47 8.84
CA VAL A 115 8.49 -0.96 9.08
C VAL A 115 8.06 -1.25 10.51
N LEU A 116 7.09 -2.15 10.67
CA LEU A 116 6.55 -2.51 11.97
C LEU A 116 6.50 -4.02 12.13
N ARG A 117 6.83 -4.46 13.34
CA ARG A 117 6.68 -5.85 13.72
C ARG A 117 5.20 -6.21 13.90
N VAL A 118 4.79 -7.33 13.31
CA VAL A 118 3.48 -7.91 13.58
C VAL A 118 3.51 -8.58 14.94
N LYS A 119 2.51 -8.26 15.77
CA LYS A 119 2.32 -8.81 17.11
C LYS A 119 1.50 -10.10 17.10
N ALA A 120 0.39 -10.08 16.39
CA ALA A 120 -0.53 -11.22 16.33
C ALA A 120 -1.14 -11.35 14.94
N ILE A 121 -1.50 -12.58 14.59
CA ILE A 121 -2.10 -12.90 13.30
C ILE A 121 -3.39 -13.65 13.55
N ARG A 122 -4.47 -13.17 12.95
CA ARG A 122 -5.73 -13.91 12.87
C ARG A 122 -5.89 -14.43 11.45
N LEU A 123 -5.34 -15.62 11.22
CA LEU A 123 -5.43 -16.31 9.94
C LEU A 123 -6.86 -16.80 9.73
N SER A 124 -7.44 -16.48 8.57
CA SER A 124 -8.73 -17.03 8.14
C SER A 124 -8.61 -18.02 6.97
N LYS A 125 -7.48 -18.00 6.23
CA LYS A 125 -7.14 -18.85 5.07
C LYS A 125 -5.63 -18.96 4.88
N GLU A 126 -5.20 -19.77 3.90
CA GLU A 126 -3.80 -19.93 3.49
C GLU A 126 -3.12 -18.61 3.14
N TRP A 127 -1.89 -18.46 3.64
CA TRP A 127 -1.04 -17.30 3.39
C TRP A 127 -0.15 -17.56 2.16
N VAL A 128 -0.23 -16.68 1.17
CA VAL A 128 0.70 -16.67 0.03
C VAL A 128 1.82 -15.68 0.31
N GLY A 129 3.05 -16.19 0.34
CA GLY A 129 4.26 -15.40 0.56
C GLY A 129 4.54 -14.44 -0.60
N THR A 130 5.23 -13.35 -0.31
CA THR A 130 5.84 -12.46 -1.30
C THR A 130 7.26 -12.94 -1.57
N THR A 131 7.65 -13.08 -2.83
CA THR A 131 9.07 -13.25 -3.21
C THR A 131 9.68 -11.89 -3.52
N THR A 132 10.99 -11.76 -3.34
CA THR A 132 11.76 -10.61 -3.81
C THR A 132 12.36 -10.91 -5.19
N PRO A 133 12.36 -9.95 -6.11
CA PRO A 133 12.87 -10.13 -7.46
C PRO A 133 14.39 -10.18 -7.43
N THR A 134 14.95 -11.03 -8.28
CA THR A 134 16.40 -11.25 -8.42
C THR A 134 17.08 -10.31 -9.41
N SER A 135 16.31 -9.49 -10.14
CA SER A 135 16.84 -8.52 -11.11
C SER A 135 15.99 -7.26 -11.17
N PRO A 136 16.56 -6.12 -11.62
CA PRO A 136 15.78 -4.95 -11.99
C PRO A 136 14.74 -5.33 -13.05
N SER A 137 13.59 -4.65 -13.03
CA SER A 137 12.57 -4.77 -14.05
C SER A 137 12.22 -3.37 -14.56
N PRO A 138 12.17 -3.16 -15.89
CA PRO A 138 11.79 -1.86 -16.47
C PRO A 138 10.28 -1.58 -16.32
N VAL A 139 9.51 -2.58 -15.92
CA VAL A 139 8.05 -2.55 -15.85
C VAL A 139 7.59 -3.13 -14.52
N GLY A 140 6.59 -2.52 -13.90
CA GLY A 140 6.01 -3.01 -12.65
C GLY A 140 4.51 -2.87 -12.59
N ILE A 141 3.87 -3.58 -11.68
CA ILE A 141 2.45 -3.45 -11.39
C ILE A 141 2.31 -2.92 -9.98
N VAL A 142 1.76 -1.71 -9.86
CA VAL A 142 1.26 -1.19 -8.59
C VAL A 142 -0.09 -1.83 -8.33
N VAL A 143 -0.25 -2.52 -7.21
CA VAL A 143 -1.55 -3.05 -6.77
C VAL A 143 -2.13 -2.16 -5.68
N SER A 144 -3.36 -1.68 -5.90
CA SER A 144 -3.99 -0.68 -5.03
C SER A 144 -5.50 -0.90 -4.89
N TYR A 145 -6.02 -0.63 -3.69
CA TYR A 145 -7.46 -0.61 -3.39
C TYR A 145 -8.09 0.78 -3.52
N THR A 146 -7.34 1.81 -3.89
CA THR A 146 -7.85 3.20 -3.93
C THR A 146 -9.19 3.31 -4.66
N PRO A 147 -9.39 2.70 -5.85
CA PRO A 147 -10.68 2.78 -6.55
C PRO A 147 -11.88 2.29 -5.74
N LYS A 148 -11.71 1.30 -4.86
CA LYS A 148 -12.83 0.78 -4.04
C LYS A 148 -13.30 1.78 -2.99
N PHE A 149 -12.40 2.63 -2.50
CA PHE A 149 -12.76 3.69 -1.55
C PHE A 149 -13.30 4.92 -2.26
N LEU A 150 -12.83 5.21 -3.48
CA LEU A 150 -13.39 6.27 -4.31
C LEU A 150 -14.80 5.99 -4.82
N ALA A 151 -15.13 4.71 -5.01
CA ALA A 151 -16.48 4.31 -5.38
C ALA A 151 -17.49 4.44 -4.23
N ARG A 152 -17.04 4.79 -3.01
CA ARG A 152 -17.94 5.03 -1.87
C ARG A 152 -18.49 6.45 -1.93
N PRO A 153 -19.74 6.66 -1.49
CA PRO A 153 -20.31 8.00 -1.36
C PRO A 153 -19.48 8.91 -0.45
N ASP A 154 -19.51 10.22 -0.72
CA ASP A 154 -18.77 11.23 0.05
C ASP A 154 -19.05 11.15 1.56
N PHE A 155 -20.31 10.98 1.97
CA PHE A 155 -20.68 10.93 3.39
C PHE A 155 -20.06 9.74 4.15
N GLU A 156 -19.65 8.67 3.45
CA GLU A 156 -18.91 7.57 4.05
C GLU A 156 -17.43 7.90 4.23
N THR A 157 -16.87 8.73 3.34
CA THR A 157 -15.42 8.98 3.23
C THR A 157 -14.98 10.30 3.87
N THR A 158 -15.89 11.23 4.12
CA THR A 158 -15.67 12.45 4.91
C THR A 158 -15.50 12.14 6.39
N VAL A 159 -14.72 12.96 7.11
CA VAL A 159 -14.50 12.82 8.55
C VAL A 159 -14.92 14.12 9.27
N PRO A 160 -15.85 14.05 10.25
CA PRO A 160 -16.58 12.85 10.67
C PRO A 160 -17.57 12.35 9.60
N GLY A 161 -17.86 11.05 9.63
CA GLY A 161 -18.75 10.35 8.69
C GLY A 161 -18.94 8.89 9.09
N GLU A 162 -19.58 8.08 8.24
CA GLU A 162 -19.96 6.69 8.59
C GLU A 162 -18.76 5.80 8.96
N LEU A 163 -17.63 5.95 8.26
CA LEU A 163 -16.45 5.13 8.50
C LEU A 163 -15.59 5.63 9.66
N VAL A 164 -15.66 6.93 9.97
CA VAL A 164 -14.89 7.56 11.04
C VAL A 164 -15.75 8.60 11.76
N ASP A 165 -16.14 8.29 12.99
CA ASP A 165 -17.07 9.12 13.77
C ASP A 165 -16.48 9.50 15.14
N PHE A 166 -17.12 10.43 15.85
CA PHE A 166 -16.75 10.84 17.20
C PHE A 166 -17.30 9.87 18.26
N SER A 167 -16.40 9.33 19.09
CA SER A 167 -16.77 8.54 20.26
C SER A 167 -15.79 8.75 21.41
N GLY A 168 -16.34 9.10 22.58
CA GLY A 168 -15.56 9.39 23.79
C GLY A 168 -14.64 10.60 23.64
N GLY A 169 -15.09 11.65 22.92
CA GLY A 169 -14.33 12.89 22.72
C GLY A 169 -13.17 12.78 21.71
N LYS A 170 -13.08 11.68 20.97
CA LYS A 170 -12.03 11.43 19.97
C LYS A 170 -12.62 10.79 18.71
N LEU A 171 -11.93 10.91 17.58
CA LEU A 171 -12.31 10.20 16.36
C LEU A 171 -11.99 8.71 16.49
N THR A 172 -12.95 7.87 16.10
CA THR A 172 -12.87 6.41 16.04
C THR A 172 -13.05 5.93 14.62
N ALA A 173 -12.26 4.94 14.21
CA ALA A 173 -12.22 4.40 12.85
C ALA A 173 -12.64 2.92 12.79
N ASP A 174 -13.46 2.46 13.75
CA ASP A 174 -13.93 1.06 13.81
C ASP A 174 -14.71 0.65 12.54
N GLY A 175 -15.54 1.56 12.01
CA GLY A 175 -16.23 1.41 10.72
C GLY A 175 -15.27 1.27 9.54
N LEU A 176 -14.25 2.14 9.48
CA LEU A 176 -13.19 2.07 8.48
C LEU A 176 -12.42 0.75 8.52
N LEU A 177 -12.04 0.26 9.71
CA LEU A 177 -11.34 -1.02 9.87
C LEU A 177 -12.19 -2.19 9.36
N THR A 178 -13.49 -2.14 9.62
CA THR A 178 -14.45 -3.13 9.11
C THR A 178 -14.54 -3.08 7.58
N ALA A 179 -14.66 -1.87 7.01
CA ALA A 179 -14.66 -1.67 5.55
C ALA A 179 -13.36 -2.15 4.90
N MET A 180 -12.19 -1.86 5.48
CA MET A 180 -10.88 -2.33 5.01
C MET A 180 -10.80 -3.85 5.03
N ARG A 181 -11.25 -4.49 6.12
CA ARG A 181 -11.31 -5.94 6.24
C ARG A 181 -12.11 -6.56 5.09
N TYR A 182 -13.31 -6.06 4.79
CA TYR A 182 -14.10 -6.54 3.66
C TYR A 182 -13.45 -6.26 2.31
N THR A 183 -12.87 -5.07 2.14
CA THR A 183 -12.23 -4.62 0.90
C THR A 183 -11.03 -5.50 0.53
N SER A 184 -10.22 -5.87 1.52
CA SER A 184 -9.03 -6.73 1.37
C SER A 184 -9.33 -8.17 0.95
N ARG A 185 -10.60 -8.59 0.99
CA ARG A 185 -11.02 -9.95 0.57
C ARG A 185 -11.20 -10.08 -0.93
N ARG A 186 -11.36 -8.97 -1.65
CA ARG A 186 -11.47 -8.99 -3.12
C ARG A 186 -10.14 -8.53 -3.72
N PRO A 187 -9.78 -8.94 -4.94
CA PRO A 187 -8.53 -8.52 -5.57
C PRO A 187 -8.37 -6.98 -5.62
N PRO A 188 -7.14 -6.46 -5.48
CA PRO A 188 -6.82 -5.04 -5.70
C PRO A 188 -6.85 -4.70 -7.19
N PHE A 189 -6.83 -3.41 -7.49
CA PHE A 189 -6.66 -2.90 -8.84
C PHE A 189 -5.18 -2.88 -9.24
N PRO A 190 -4.81 -3.52 -10.35
CA PRO A 190 -3.45 -3.45 -10.89
C PRO A 190 -3.32 -2.26 -11.83
N TYR A 191 -2.18 -1.59 -11.69
CA TYR A 191 -1.79 -0.43 -12.46
C TYR A 191 -0.40 -0.69 -13.03
N LEU A 192 -0.27 -0.76 -14.37
CA LEU A 192 1.06 -0.90 -14.98
C LEU A 192 1.83 0.41 -14.85
N VAL A 193 3.08 0.32 -14.43
CA VAL A 193 4.00 1.44 -14.33
C VAL A 193 5.28 1.15 -15.11
N GLY A 194 5.79 2.17 -15.81
CA GLY A 194 7.18 2.18 -16.27
C GLY A 194 8.10 2.55 -15.11
N ILE A 195 9.28 1.93 -15.04
CA ILE A 195 10.25 2.16 -13.98
C ILE A 195 11.52 2.76 -14.59
N ALA A 196 11.88 3.97 -14.16
CA ALA A 196 13.10 4.66 -14.56
C ALA A 196 13.66 5.43 -13.36
N ASP A 197 14.96 5.32 -13.08
CA ASP A 197 15.68 6.14 -12.09
C ASP A 197 15.05 6.24 -10.69
N ASN A 198 14.50 5.14 -10.15
CA ASN A 198 13.76 5.09 -8.88
C ASN A 198 12.41 5.84 -8.88
N GLU A 199 11.87 6.11 -10.06
CA GLU A 199 10.55 6.70 -10.27
C GLU A 199 9.62 5.71 -10.97
N LEU A 200 8.32 5.87 -10.72
CA LEU A 200 7.26 5.13 -11.37
C LEU A 200 6.45 6.09 -12.22
N LEU A 201 6.22 5.69 -13.47
CA LEU A 201 5.46 6.44 -14.43
C LEU A 201 4.21 5.66 -14.77
N LEU A 202 3.09 6.22 -14.32
CA LEU A 202 1.79 5.56 -14.28
C LEU A 202 0.85 6.22 -15.28
N PRO A 203 0.34 5.51 -16.30
CA PRO A 203 -0.70 6.07 -17.15
C PRO A 203 -1.99 6.20 -16.35
N TYR A 204 -2.60 7.37 -16.43
CA TYR A 204 -3.81 7.70 -15.69
C TYR A 204 -4.90 8.25 -16.62
N PRO A 205 -6.17 7.81 -16.52
CA PRO A 205 -6.62 6.60 -15.81
C PRO A 205 -5.98 5.33 -16.41
N PRO A 206 -5.82 4.24 -15.63
CA PRO A 206 -5.26 3.02 -16.18
C PRO A 206 -6.27 2.35 -17.13
N SER A 207 -5.76 1.49 -18.02
CA SER A 207 -6.56 0.81 -19.04
C SER A 207 -7.57 -0.17 -18.41
N ILE A 208 -8.85 -0.05 -18.82
CA ILE A 208 -9.94 -0.96 -18.44
C ILE A 208 -9.59 -2.40 -18.86
N GLU A 209 -8.96 -2.56 -20.01
CA GLU A 209 -8.53 -3.86 -20.54
C GLU A 209 -7.47 -4.52 -19.65
N LEU A 210 -6.51 -3.74 -19.13
CA LEU A 210 -5.54 -4.25 -18.14
C LEU A 210 -6.25 -4.67 -16.86
N CYS A 211 -7.21 -3.86 -16.38
CA CYS A 211 -8.01 -4.25 -15.23
C CYS A 211 -8.74 -5.59 -15.44
N GLN A 212 -9.37 -5.79 -16.60
CA GLN A 212 -10.10 -7.02 -16.92
C GLN A 212 -9.19 -8.25 -16.96
N ALA A 213 -7.99 -8.11 -17.52
CA ALA A 213 -7.02 -9.20 -17.61
C ALA A 213 -6.62 -9.76 -16.23
N PHE A 214 -6.51 -8.89 -15.23
CA PHE A 214 -6.05 -9.28 -13.89
C PHE A 214 -7.17 -9.55 -12.88
N ILE A 215 -8.21 -8.73 -12.85
CA ILE A 215 -9.24 -8.80 -11.80
C ILE A 215 -10.32 -9.84 -12.14
N LYS A 216 -10.53 -10.16 -13.43
CA LYS A 216 -11.61 -11.05 -13.93
C LYS A 216 -13.03 -10.68 -13.42
N ASP A 217 -13.18 -9.51 -12.78
CA ASP A 217 -14.44 -8.94 -12.31
C ASP A 217 -14.67 -7.60 -13.04
N PRO A 218 -15.56 -7.56 -14.05
CA PRO A 218 -15.79 -6.38 -14.86
C PRO A 218 -16.50 -5.25 -14.10
N THR A 219 -17.10 -5.52 -12.94
CA THR A 219 -17.73 -4.46 -12.13
C THR A 219 -16.68 -3.54 -11.52
N LEU A 220 -15.58 -4.11 -11.04
CA LEU A 220 -14.47 -3.37 -10.48
C LEU A 220 -13.83 -2.47 -11.56
N CYS A 221 -13.66 -2.96 -12.79
CA CYS A 221 -13.01 -2.22 -13.87
C CYS A 221 -13.73 -0.97 -14.38
N LYS A 222 -14.96 -0.70 -13.92
CA LYS A 222 -15.70 0.53 -14.23
C LYS A 222 -15.27 1.72 -13.36
N TYR A 223 -14.63 1.48 -12.22
CA TYR A 223 -14.30 2.51 -11.23
C TYR A 223 -12.89 3.09 -11.39
N VAL A 224 -12.38 3.03 -12.61
CA VAL A 224 -10.99 3.30 -12.94
C VAL A 224 -10.84 4.77 -13.34
N GLY A 225 -10.87 5.61 -12.32
CA GLY A 225 -10.69 7.06 -12.42
C GLY A 225 -10.44 7.61 -11.02
N LEU A 226 -9.17 7.77 -10.63
CA LEU A 226 -8.77 8.51 -9.44
C LEU A 226 -9.08 10.01 -9.61
N GLU A 227 -9.99 10.56 -8.81
CA GLU A 227 -10.02 12.02 -8.65
C GLU A 227 -8.64 12.53 -8.20
N LYS A 228 -8.25 13.71 -8.70
CA LYS A 228 -6.90 14.30 -8.57
C LYS A 228 -6.40 14.50 -7.12
N GLY A 229 -7.26 14.32 -6.12
CA GLY A 229 -6.95 14.55 -4.69
C GLY A 229 -6.45 13.35 -3.87
N PHE A 230 -6.45 12.10 -4.40
CA PHE A 230 -6.36 10.90 -3.54
C PHE A 230 -5.03 10.13 -3.55
N ASN A 231 -3.93 10.83 -3.86
CA ASN A 231 -2.60 10.25 -3.95
C ASN A 231 -2.02 9.77 -2.60
N GLU A 232 -2.50 10.32 -1.48
CA GLU A 232 -2.05 9.89 -0.15
C GLU A 232 -2.27 8.40 0.12
N MET A 233 -3.37 7.86 -0.38
CA MET A 233 -3.67 6.44 -0.18
C MET A 233 -2.71 5.55 -0.98
N LEU A 234 -2.18 6.01 -2.12
CA LEU A 234 -1.20 5.26 -2.91
C LEU A 234 0.15 5.10 -2.20
N ILE A 235 0.45 5.90 -1.19
CA ILE A 235 1.68 5.77 -0.41
C ILE A 235 1.71 4.39 0.27
N GLY A 236 2.80 3.68 0.05
CA GLY A 236 3.01 2.30 0.45
C GLY A 236 2.42 1.26 -0.49
N ALA A 237 1.80 1.65 -1.61
CA ALA A 237 1.30 0.68 -2.57
C ALA A 237 2.48 -0.13 -3.12
N PRO A 238 2.44 -1.47 -3.01
CA PRO A 238 3.55 -2.29 -3.45
C PRO A 238 3.59 -2.41 -4.97
N VAL A 239 4.82 -2.42 -5.48
CA VAL A 239 5.15 -2.56 -6.90
C VAL A 239 5.70 -3.97 -7.12
N PHE A 240 5.11 -4.71 -8.04
CA PHE A 240 5.51 -6.08 -8.35
C PHE A 240 5.98 -6.23 -9.80
N SER A 241 6.88 -7.19 -10.03
CA SER A 241 7.19 -7.72 -11.36
C SER A 241 6.77 -9.18 -11.44
N ALA A 242 7.05 -9.82 -12.58
CA ALA A 242 6.92 -11.28 -12.75
C ALA A 242 7.91 -12.08 -11.90
N ARG A 243 8.69 -11.44 -11.02
CA ARG A 243 9.68 -12.10 -10.17
C ARG A 243 9.46 -11.82 -8.68
N GLY A 244 8.55 -10.91 -8.34
CA GLY A 244 8.25 -10.54 -6.96
C GLY A 244 8.16 -9.04 -6.69
N LEU A 245 8.22 -8.68 -5.41
CA LEU A 245 8.12 -7.31 -4.88
C LEU A 245 9.34 -6.46 -5.24
N LEU A 246 9.18 -5.51 -6.17
CA LEU A 246 10.23 -4.57 -6.54
C LEU A 246 10.44 -3.46 -5.50
N GLY A 247 9.38 -3.05 -4.81
CA GLY A 247 9.42 -1.89 -3.91
C GLY A 247 8.04 -1.38 -3.52
N LEU A 248 8.01 -0.17 -2.97
CA LEU A 248 6.79 0.50 -2.53
C LEU A 248 6.74 1.95 -3.03
N VAL A 249 5.57 2.41 -3.44
CA VAL A 249 5.31 3.83 -3.73
C VAL A 249 5.58 4.66 -2.49
N ASN A 250 6.45 5.66 -2.59
CA ASN A 250 6.87 6.47 -1.45
C ASN A 250 6.19 7.85 -1.42
N SER A 251 6.01 8.48 -2.58
CA SER A 251 5.29 9.76 -2.67
C SER A 251 4.78 10.02 -4.07
N TYR A 252 3.81 10.92 -4.16
CA TYR A 252 3.50 11.62 -5.39
C TYR A 252 4.54 12.70 -5.67
N ILE A 253 4.91 12.88 -6.94
CA ILE A 253 5.82 13.95 -7.37
C ILE A 253 4.99 15.00 -8.12
N ASN A 254 4.40 14.63 -9.25
CA ASN A 254 3.69 15.53 -10.16
C ASN A 254 2.87 14.76 -11.22
N GLU A 255 2.02 15.50 -11.94
CA GLU A 255 1.29 15.05 -13.11
C GLU A 255 2.03 15.60 -14.34
N LEU A 256 2.43 14.69 -15.22
CA LEU A 256 3.05 14.99 -16.51
C LEU A 256 2.00 15.12 -17.61
N GLU A 257 2.41 15.59 -18.77
CA GLU A 257 1.55 15.67 -19.95
C GLU A 257 0.92 14.31 -20.31
N GLY A 258 -0.30 14.35 -20.83
CA GLY A 258 -1.02 13.13 -21.23
C GLY A 258 -1.57 12.30 -20.07
N ASN A 259 -1.75 12.92 -18.90
CA ASN A 259 -2.24 12.28 -17.67
C ASN A 259 -1.33 11.13 -17.22
N ILE A 260 -0.02 11.35 -17.19
CA ILE A 260 0.92 10.40 -16.60
C ILE A 260 1.29 10.88 -15.21
N LEU A 261 1.05 10.04 -14.20
CA LEU A 261 1.43 10.34 -12.83
C LEU A 261 2.85 9.87 -12.60
N GLN A 262 3.69 10.77 -12.08
CA GLN A 262 5.04 10.46 -11.66
C GLN A 262 5.07 10.31 -10.14
N LEU A 263 5.57 9.15 -9.69
CA LEU A 263 5.66 8.77 -8.29
C LEU A 263 7.10 8.43 -7.93
N SER A 264 7.53 8.75 -6.71
CA SER A 264 8.77 8.18 -6.17
C SER A 264 8.49 6.77 -5.65
N TYR A 265 9.46 5.86 -5.77
CA TYR A 265 9.38 4.56 -5.11
C TYR A 265 10.66 4.23 -4.36
N VAL A 266 10.51 3.41 -3.32
CA VAL A 266 11.65 2.83 -2.60
C VAL A 266 11.82 1.39 -3.05
N PRO A 267 12.97 1.02 -3.64
CA PRO A 267 13.24 -0.36 -4.03
C PRO A 267 13.42 -1.26 -2.81
N PHE A 268 12.85 -2.46 -2.85
CA PHE A 268 13.06 -3.49 -1.85
C PHE A 268 14.05 -4.52 -2.42
N ARG A 269 15.31 -4.44 -2.00
CA ARG A 269 16.42 -5.25 -2.55
C ARG A 269 16.99 -6.27 -1.57
N TYR A 270 16.38 -6.40 -0.40
CA TYR A 270 16.89 -7.21 0.69
C TYR A 270 16.30 -8.61 0.65
N GLU A 271 17.05 -9.58 1.15
CA GLU A 271 16.52 -10.91 1.41
C GLU A 271 15.45 -10.85 2.50
N LEU A 272 14.52 -11.80 2.47
CA LEU A 272 13.43 -11.88 3.45
C LEU A 272 13.94 -12.58 4.73
N THR A 273 14.96 -12.00 5.35
CA THR A 273 15.56 -12.39 6.63
C THR A 273 15.31 -11.31 7.67
N GLU A 274 15.52 -11.60 8.95
CA GLU A 274 15.46 -10.58 10.02
C GLU A 274 16.43 -9.42 9.75
N GLU A 275 17.68 -9.74 9.41
CA GLU A 275 18.73 -8.76 9.10
C GLU A 275 18.35 -7.90 7.90
N GLY A 276 17.85 -8.51 6.81
CA GLY A 276 17.43 -7.78 5.62
C GLY A 276 16.30 -6.78 5.89
N VAL A 277 15.37 -7.11 6.80
CA VAL A 277 14.31 -6.18 7.22
C VAL A 277 14.86 -5.04 8.07
N GLU A 278 15.81 -5.33 8.96
CA GLU A 278 16.47 -4.30 9.78
C GLU A 278 17.30 -3.34 8.92
N GLU A 279 18.07 -3.85 7.97
CA GLU A 279 18.83 -3.05 7.01
C GLU A 279 17.92 -2.18 6.16
N PHE A 280 16.79 -2.73 5.69
CA PHE A 280 15.79 -1.95 4.96
C PHE A 280 15.22 -0.81 5.82
N ALA A 281 14.85 -1.09 7.06
CA ALA A 281 14.34 -0.08 7.99
C ALA A 281 15.39 1.01 8.28
N LYS A 282 16.67 0.64 8.40
CA LYS A 282 17.79 1.57 8.57
C LYS A 282 18.01 2.44 7.33
N GLY A 283 17.94 1.86 6.13
CA GLY A 283 18.02 2.61 4.87
C GLY A 283 16.91 3.65 4.71
N LEU A 284 15.74 3.39 5.31
CA LEU A 284 14.62 4.33 5.40
C LEU A 284 14.75 5.35 6.55
N GLY A 285 15.68 5.17 7.49
CA GLY A 285 15.78 5.95 8.72
C GLY A 285 14.60 5.75 9.68
N VAL A 286 14.03 4.53 9.71
CA VAL A 286 12.92 4.13 10.59
C VAL A 286 13.27 2.92 11.46
N ASP A 287 14.57 2.66 11.64
CA ASP A 287 15.10 1.57 12.47
C ASP A 287 14.68 1.70 13.94
N GLU A 288 14.65 2.91 14.50
CA GLU A 288 14.17 3.11 15.87
C GLU A 288 12.67 2.80 16.01
N VAL A 289 11.86 3.13 15.00
CA VAL A 289 10.42 2.77 14.94
C VAL A 289 10.27 1.25 14.94
N LEU A 290 11.05 0.56 14.11
CA LEU A 290 11.08 -0.90 14.08
C LEU A 290 11.50 -1.48 15.43
N HIS A 291 12.60 -0.99 16.01
CA HIS A 291 13.15 -1.46 17.28
C HIS A 291 12.13 -1.31 18.42
N LEU A 292 11.47 -0.16 18.52
CA LEU A 292 10.40 0.04 19.50
C LEU A 292 9.21 -0.88 19.22
N SER A 293 8.81 -1.06 17.96
CA SER A 293 7.70 -1.96 17.62
C SER A 293 7.96 -3.40 18.08
N LYS A 294 9.22 -3.88 18.01
CA LYS A 294 9.62 -5.21 18.51
C LYS A 294 9.47 -5.34 20.03
N LYS A 295 9.67 -4.26 20.80
CA LYS A 295 9.50 -4.26 22.28
C LYS A 295 8.05 -4.38 22.75
N TYR A 296 7.08 -4.04 21.89
CA TYR A 296 5.65 -4.06 22.23
C TYR A 296 4.92 -5.34 21.77
N VAL A 297 5.63 -6.27 21.15
CA VAL A 297 5.11 -7.59 20.74
C VAL A 297 4.84 -8.45 21.96
#